data_AF-A0A535Q5N5-F1
#
_entry.id   AF-A0A535Q5N5-F1
#
_cell.length_a   1.000
_cell.length_b   1.000
_cell.length_c   1.000
_cell.angle_alpha   90.00
_cell.angle_beta   90.00
_cell.angle_gamma   90.00
#
_symmetry.space_group_name_H-M   'P 1'
#
loop_
_entity.id
_entity.type
_entity.pdbx_description
1 polymer ?
#
loop_
_entity_poly.entity_id
_entity_poly.type
_entity_poly.pdbx_seq_one_letter_code
_entity_poly.pdbx_strand_id
1 'polypeptide(L)'
;MNPSGACPSTVQPAAWWLDVETANSWCGRPGTRCKDLTLNRYAIQGIIDTLHSAVENPTAAPIGIYSTPNAWSTIVGGNLVNGLSADWLATGLSSASQAKSYCSGSGFSGSGQLWLVQFLPGGYDADYAC
;
A
#
# COMPACT_ATOMS: atom_id res chain seq x y z
N MET A 1 -32.90 -18.04 30.97
CA MET A 1 -32.18 -16.77 30.73
C MET A 1 -30.99 -17.11 29.85
N ASN A 2 -30.93 -16.59 28.63
CA ASN A 2 -29.90 -16.89 27.64
C ASN A 2 -29.04 -15.62 27.49
N PRO A 3 -27.75 -15.61 27.84
CA PRO A 3 -26.93 -14.41 27.68
C PRO A 3 -26.27 -14.46 26.30
N SER A 4 -27.02 -14.12 25.26
CA SER A 4 -26.47 -13.99 23.91
C SER A 4 -26.57 -12.54 23.46
N GLY A 5 -25.70 -11.72 24.05
CA GLY A 5 -25.35 -10.39 23.58
C GLY A 5 -23.83 -10.29 23.48
N ALA A 6 -23.22 -11.11 22.63
CA ALA A 6 -21.82 -10.90 22.29
C ALA A 6 -21.74 -9.57 21.53
N CYS A 7 -20.92 -8.64 22.03
CA CYS A 7 -20.47 -7.50 21.22
C CYS A 7 -19.92 -8.04 19.89
N PRO A 8 -20.07 -7.32 18.77
CA PRO A 8 -19.40 -7.70 17.54
C PRO A 8 -17.92 -7.93 17.86
N SER A 9 -17.40 -9.09 17.47
CA SER A 9 -15.95 -9.32 17.44
C SER A 9 -15.30 -8.14 16.73
N THR A 10 -14.15 -7.69 17.23
CA THR A 10 -13.33 -6.66 16.57
C THR A 10 -13.24 -6.99 15.06
N VAL A 11 -13.72 -6.07 14.21
CA VAL A 11 -13.62 -6.24 12.76
C VAL A 11 -12.13 -6.19 12.42
N GLN A 12 -11.59 -7.32 11.99
CA GLN A 12 -10.23 -7.38 11.46
C GLN A 12 -10.28 -6.98 9.99
N PRO A 13 -9.49 -6.00 9.55
CA PRO A 13 -9.42 -5.63 8.16
C PRO A 13 -8.82 -6.77 7.34
N ALA A 14 -9.32 -6.98 6.13
CA ALA A 14 -8.77 -7.99 5.22
C ALA A 14 -7.34 -7.64 4.75
N ALA A 15 -6.98 -6.36 4.76
CA ALA A 15 -5.64 -5.84 4.52
C ALA A 15 -5.55 -4.36 4.97
N TRP A 16 -4.33 -3.88 5.21
CA TRP A 16 -4.01 -2.46 5.32
C TRP A 16 -3.23 -2.00 4.10
N TRP A 17 -3.63 -0.88 3.51
CA TRP A 17 -2.93 -0.26 2.38
C TRP A 17 -2.39 1.10 2.79
N LEU A 18 -1.07 1.28 2.68
CA LEU A 18 -0.45 2.58 2.88
C LEU A 18 -0.51 3.33 1.55
N ASP A 19 -1.22 4.44 1.54
CA ASP A 19 -1.22 5.41 0.46
C ASP A 19 0.11 6.18 0.47
N VAL A 20 1.01 5.84 -0.46
CA VAL A 20 2.35 6.40 -0.57
C VAL A 20 2.49 7.13 -1.90
N GLU A 21 2.18 8.41 -1.88
CA GLU A 21 2.10 9.26 -3.05
C GLU A 21 2.99 10.50 -2.95
N THR A 22 3.32 11.02 -4.12
CA THR A 22 4.04 12.29 -4.23
C THR A 22 3.22 13.48 -3.70
N ALA A 23 1.90 13.36 -3.59
CA ALA A 23 1.06 14.37 -2.97
C ALA A 23 1.22 14.45 -1.43
N ASN A 24 1.74 13.39 -0.77
CA ASN A 24 1.98 13.45 0.68
C ASN A 24 3.28 14.23 1.00
N SER A 25 3.51 14.42 2.31
CA SER A 25 4.69 15.13 2.82
C SER A 25 5.85 14.19 3.03
N TRP A 26 6.93 14.37 2.26
CA TRP A 26 8.14 13.56 2.33
C TRP A 26 9.40 14.42 2.34
N CYS A 27 10.41 14.01 3.11
CA CYS A 27 11.76 14.55 2.98
C CYS A 27 12.27 14.30 1.55
N GLY A 28 13.10 15.20 1.01
CA GLY A 28 13.75 15.04 -0.29
C GLY A 28 12.94 15.56 -1.48
N ARG A 29 11.68 15.96 -1.26
CA ARG A 29 10.84 16.54 -2.30
C ARG A 29 11.08 18.05 -2.47
N PRO A 30 10.89 18.59 -3.70
CA PRO A 30 10.89 20.03 -3.94
C PRO A 30 9.99 20.75 -2.93
N GLY A 31 10.51 21.82 -2.30
CA GLY A 31 9.80 22.55 -1.25
C GLY A 31 10.06 22.07 0.18
N THR A 32 10.81 20.98 0.37
CA THR A 32 11.26 20.51 1.71
C THR A 32 12.75 20.78 1.94
N ARG A 33 13.17 21.01 3.19
CA ARG A 33 14.58 21.28 3.54
C ARG A 33 15.47 20.04 3.64
N CYS A 34 14.87 18.87 3.62
CA CYS A 34 15.55 17.60 3.84
C CYS A 34 15.80 16.91 2.50
N LYS A 35 16.93 16.20 2.34
CA LYS A 35 17.31 15.48 1.09
C LYS A 35 17.50 13.98 1.28
N ASP A 36 17.35 13.50 2.50
CA ASP A 36 17.65 12.12 2.88
C ASP A 36 16.40 11.23 2.80
N LEU A 37 16.30 10.43 1.73
CA LEU A 37 15.18 9.52 1.52
C LEU A 37 15.13 8.37 2.54
N THR A 38 16.20 8.13 3.31
CA THR A 38 16.17 7.11 4.38
C THR A 38 15.15 7.47 5.45
N LEU A 39 14.89 8.76 5.69
CA LEU A 39 13.88 9.21 6.65
C LEU A 39 12.46 8.84 6.21
N ASN A 40 12.16 8.92 4.92
CA ASN A 40 10.86 8.47 4.38
C ASN A 40 10.70 6.96 4.55
N ARG A 41 11.77 6.21 4.25
CA ARG A 41 11.81 4.75 4.48
C ARG A 41 11.60 4.40 5.96
N TYR A 42 12.20 5.13 6.89
CA TYR A 42 11.98 4.89 8.33
C TYR A 42 10.55 5.22 8.77
N ALA A 43 9.96 6.30 8.23
CA ALA A 43 8.56 6.63 8.51
C ALA A 43 7.62 5.52 8.03
N ILE A 44 7.79 5.04 6.79
CA ILE A 44 7.00 3.94 6.23
C ILE A 44 7.19 2.66 7.05
N GLN A 45 8.43 2.29 7.38
CA GLN A 45 8.70 1.11 8.21
C GLN A 45 8.05 1.22 9.59
N GLY A 46 8.11 2.39 10.24
CA GLY A 46 7.49 2.59 11.55
C GLY A 46 5.97 2.38 11.52
N ILE A 47 5.31 2.80 10.43
CA ILE A 47 3.87 2.53 10.23
C ILE A 47 3.62 1.03 10.10
N ILE A 48 4.41 0.34 9.26
CA ILE A 48 4.29 -1.11 9.06
C ILE A 48 4.49 -1.87 10.38
N ASP A 49 5.55 -1.55 11.12
CA ASP A 49 5.86 -2.21 12.40
C ASP A 49 4.75 -1.96 13.42
N THR A 50 4.19 -0.75 13.45
CA THR A 50 3.05 -0.40 14.32
C THR A 50 1.80 -1.21 13.95
N LEU A 51 1.44 -1.28 12.67
CA LEU A 51 0.27 -2.02 12.20
C LEU A 51 0.41 -3.53 12.46
N HIS A 52 1.60 -4.10 12.25
CA HIS A 52 1.87 -5.50 12.62
C HIS A 52 1.74 -5.73 14.13
N SER A 53 2.16 -4.77 14.96
CA SER A 53 2.02 -4.90 16.42
C SER A 53 0.57 -4.79 16.91
N ALA A 54 -0.32 -4.20 16.10
CA ALA A 54 -1.72 -3.98 16.45
C ALA A 54 -2.62 -5.20 16.21
N VAL A 55 -2.12 -6.24 15.53
CA VAL A 55 -2.87 -7.45 15.20
C VAL A 55 -2.26 -8.68 15.86
N GLU A 56 -3.08 -9.55 16.45
CA GLU A 56 -2.60 -10.78 17.11
C GLU A 56 -1.94 -11.75 16.12
N ASN A 57 -2.43 -11.77 14.88
CA ASN A 57 -1.86 -12.55 13.79
C ASN A 57 -1.54 -11.62 12.60
N PRO A 58 -0.26 -11.31 12.33
CA PRO A 58 0.16 -10.47 11.20
C PRO A 58 -0.34 -10.96 9.83
N THR A 59 -0.60 -12.25 9.67
CA THR A 59 -1.14 -12.80 8.41
C THR A 59 -2.64 -12.57 8.25
N ALA A 60 -3.35 -12.20 9.32
CA ALA A 60 -4.78 -11.91 9.29
C ALA A 60 -5.11 -10.51 8.76
N ALA A 61 -4.12 -9.59 8.75
CA ALA A 61 -4.24 -8.26 8.17
C ALA A 61 -2.95 -7.89 7.40
N PRO A 62 -2.73 -8.49 6.22
CA PRO A 62 -1.59 -8.19 5.35
C PRO A 62 -1.45 -6.69 5.10
N ILE A 63 -0.20 -6.20 5.02
CA ILE A 63 0.10 -4.79 4.79
C ILE A 63 0.68 -4.62 3.39
N GLY A 64 0.15 -3.68 2.61
CA GLY A 64 0.64 -3.38 1.27
C GLY A 64 0.81 -1.88 0.99
N ILE A 65 1.39 -1.57 -0.19
CA ILE A 65 1.62 -0.20 -0.65
C ILE A 65 0.74 0.13 -1.84
N TYR A 66 0.01 1.24 -1.76
CA TYR A 66 -0.56 1.91 -2.92
C TYR A 66 0.41 2.97 -3.43
N SER A 67 0.79 2.89 -4.71
CA SER A 67 1.63 3.90 -5.37
C SER A 67 1.72 3.67 -6.89
N THR A 68 2.48 4.53 -7.57
CA THR A 68 3.09 4.21 -8.87
C THR A 68 4.57 3.86 -8.67
N PRO A 69 5.21 3.09 -9.57
CA PRO A 69 6.64 2.78 -9.46
C PRO A 69 7.51 4.06 -9.46
N ASN A 70 7.10 5.08 -10.20
CA ASN A 70 7.79 6.37 -10.24
C ASN A 70 7.65 7.14 -8.92
N ALA A 71 6.45 7.19 -8.34
CA ALA A 71 6.22 7.81 -7.04
C ALA A 71 7.00 7.09 -5.94
N TRP A 72 6.94 5.76 -5.89
CA TRP A 72 7.71 4.95 -4.96
C TRP A 72 9.21 5.23 -5.03
N SER A 73 9.79 5.13 -6.23
CA SER A 73 11.21 5.43 -6.46
C SER A 73 11.58 6.87 -6.08
N THR A 74 10.69 7.83 -6.32
CA THR A 74 10.91 9.23 -5.91
C THR A 74 10.93 9.39 -4.38
N ILE A 75 10.12 8.61 -3.66
CA ILE A 75 9.91 8.77 -2.21
C ILE A 75 10.96 7.99 -1.40
N VAL A 76 11.22 6.73 -1.75
CA VAL A 76 12.15 5.88 -1.00
C VAL A 76 13.47 5.61 -1.74
N GLY A 77 13.58 5.97 -3.02
CA GLY A 77 14.75 5.63 -3.83
C GLY A 77 14.89 4.11 -3.96
N GLY A 78 16.09 3.60 -3.68
CA GLY A 78 16.38 2.17 -3.56
C GLY A 78 16.36 1.62 -2.13
N ASN A 79 15.88 2.41 -1.16
CA ASN A 79 15.86 1.98 0.24
C ASN A 79 14.77 0.92 0.48
N LEU A 80 15.17 -0.24 0.98
CA LEU A 80 14.26 -1.36 1.21
C LEU A 80 13.34 -1.12 2.42
N VAL A 81 12.07 -1.47 2.23
CA VAL A 81 11.02 -1.52 3.25
C VAL A 81 10.63 -2.98 3.45
N ASN A 82 10.57 -3.44 4.70
CA ASN A 82 10.31 -4.84 5.04
C ASN A 82 8.90 -5.02 5.60
N GLY A 83 8.37 -6.25 5.52
CA GLY A 83 7.07 -6.61 6.07
C GLY A 83 5.88 -6.31 5.15
N LEU A 84 6.15 -5.96 3.88
CA LEU A 84 5.10 -5.79 2.89
C LEU A 84 4.65 -7.14 2.34
N SER A 85 3.34 -7.30 2.19
CA SER A 85 2.71 -8.50 1.64
C SER A 85 2.42 -8.35 0.15
N ALA A 86 2.02 -7.16 -0.30
CA ALA A 86 1.66 -6.92 -1.69
C ALA A 86 1.65 -5.44 -2.08
N ASP A 87 1.53 -5.21 -3.38
CA ASP A 87 1.36 -3.89 -3.97
C ASP A 87 -0.05 -3.69 -4.55
N TRP A 88 -0.47 -2.43 -4.51
CA TRP A 88 -1.62 -1.89 -5.20
C TRP A 88 -1.10 -0.84 -6.19
N LEU A 89 -1.02 -1.24 -7.45
CA LEU A 89 -0.44 -0.44 -8.51
C LEU A 89 -1.45 0.60 -9.01
N ALA A 90 -1.15 1.88 -8.79
CA ALA A 90 -1.86 2.96 -9.43
C ALA A 90 -1.50 3.04 -10.93
N THR A 91 -2.50 3.17 -11.79
CA THR A 91 -2.31 3.41 -13.22
C THR A 91 -3.21 4.55 -13.70
N GLY A 92 -2.98 5.03 -14.93
CA GLY A 92 -3.88 5.96 -15.61
C GLY A 92 -4.77 5.29 -16.66
N LEU A 93 -4.92 3.97 -16.62
CA LEU A 93 -5.70 3.20 -17.60
C LEU A 93 -7.19 3.47 -17.44
N SER A 94 -7.99 3.25 -18.47
CA SER A 94 -9.44 3.54 -18.42
C SER A 94 -10.34 2.30 -18.43
N SER A 95 -9.75 1.09 -18.44
CA SER A 95 -10.53 -0.15 -18.50
C SER A 95 -9.95 -1.28 -17.63
N ALA A 96 -10.86 -2.11 -17.12
CA ALA A 96 -10.53 -3.28 -16.31
C ALA A 96 -9.71 -4.32 -17.09
N SER A 97 -9.93 -4.46 -18.40
CA SER A 97 -9.17 -5.40 -19.24
C SER A 97 -7.71 -4.99 -19.37
N GLN A 98 -7.42 -3.69 -19.48
CA GLN A 98 -6.05 -3.18 -19.45
C GLN A 98 -5.43 -3.34 -18.06
N ALA A 99 -6.17 -3.04 -16.99
CA ALA A 99 -5.69 -3.23 -15.62
C ALA A 99 -5.30 -4.69 -15.35
N LYS A 100 -6.15 -5.65 -15.76
CA LYS A 100 -5.89 -7.09 -15.67
C LYS A 100 -4.57 -7.52 -16.30
N SER A 101 -4.14 -6.87 -17.38
CA SER A 101 -2.89 -7.24 -18.07
C SER A 101 -1.63 -7.04 -17.21
N TYR A 102 -1.72 -6.26 -16.13
CA TYR A 102 -0.62 -6.05 -15.19
C TYR A 102 -0.53 -7.13 -14.12
N CYS A 103 -1.56 -7.96 -13.91
CA CYS A 103 -1.60 -8.94 -12.82
C CYS A 103 -0.52 -10.04 -12.87
N SER A 104 0.13 -10.23 -14.02
CA SER A 104 1.29 -11.14 -14.14
C SER A 104 2.62 -10.47 -13.78
N GLY A 105 2.63 -9.17 -13.48
CA GLY A 105 3.80 -8.41 -13.09
C GLY A 105 4.21 -8.65 -11.64
N SER A 106 5.46 -8.32 -11.32
CA SER A 106 5.93 -8.25 -9.93
C SER A 106 5.52 -6.93 -9.27
N GLY A 107 5.43 -6.92 -7.94
CA GLY A 107 5.35 -5.68 -7.17
C GLY A 107 6.54 -4.74 -7.43
N PHE A 108 6.32 -3.44 -7.27
CA PHE A 108 7.31 -2.36 -7.33
C PHE A 108 7.99 -2.06 -5.99
N SER A 109 7.39 -2.44 -4.85
CA SER A 109 7.88 -2.07 -3.51
C SER A 109 8.95 -2.99 -2.93
N GLY A 110 9.17 -4.14 -3.59
CA GLY A 110 9.94 -5.26 -3.03
C GLY A 110 9.09 -6.31 -2.32
N SER A 111 7.76 -6.13 -2.22
CA SER A 111 6.82 -7.16 -1.74
C SER A 111 6.81 -8.42 -2.60
N GLY A 112 7.15 -8.29 -3.89
CA GLY A 112 7.15 -9.38 -4.86
C GLY A 112 5.76 -9.83 -5.33
N GLN A 113 4.68 -9.24 -4.80
CA GLN A 113 3.31 -9.56 -5.16
C GLN A 113 2.54 -8.30 -5.57
N LEU A 114 1.68 -8.44 -6.57
CA LEU A 114 0.76 -7.40 -7.03
C LEU A 114 -0.66 -7.93 -6.87
N TRP A 115 -1.44 -7.35 -5.95
CA TRP A 115 -2.81 -7.82 -5.66
C TRP A 115 -3.87 -6.94 -6.29
N LEU A 116 -3.60 -5.64 -6.42
CA LEU A 116 -4.56 -4.67 -6.93
C LEU A 116 -3.92 -3.81 -8.02
N VAL A 117 -4.70 -3.51 -9.06
CA VAL A 117 -4.33 -2.54 -10.09
C VAL A 117 -5.45 -1.52 -10.21
N GLN A 118 -5.17 -0.28 -9.84
CA GLN A 118 -6.10 0.84 -10.00
C GLN A 118 -6.16 1.27 -11.46
N PHE A 119 -7.35 1.59 -11.93
CA PHE A 119 -7.66 2.20 -13.22
C PHE A 119 -8.79 3.21 -13.06
N LEU A 120 -8.98 4.07 -14.06
CA LEU A 120 -9.79 5.29 -14.00
C LEU A 120 -10.92 5.30 -15.06
N PRO A 121 -11.92 4.39 -15.01
CA PRO A 121 -13.01 4.38 -15.97
C PRO A 121 -13.84 5.67 -15.84
N GLY A 122 -13.81 6.50 -16.88
CA GLY A 122 -14.50 7.80 -16.85
C GLY A 122 -13.94 8.78 -15.81
N GLY A 123 -12.72 8.56 -15.31
CA GLY A 123 -12.05 9.45 -14.34
C GLY A 123 -12.33 9.17 -12.86
N TYR A 124 -13.02 8.07 -12.53
CA TYR A 124 -13.23 7.63 -11.14
C TYR A 124 -12.28 6.49 -10.79
N ASP A 125 -11.90 6.37 -9.52
CA ASP A 125 -11.06 5.26 -9.08
C ASP A 125 -11.83 3.93 -9.11
N ALA A 126 -11.23 2.92 -9.73
CA ALA A 126 -11.69 1.54 -9.72
C ALA A 126 -10.48 0.60 -9.69
N ASP A 127 -10.68 -0.61 -9.17
CA ASP A 127 -9.59 -1.56 -8.97
C ASP A 127 -9.89 -2.91 -9.60
N TYR A 128 -8.87 -3.50 -10.22
CA TYR A 128 -8.88 -4.89 -10.63
C TYR A 128 -8.11 -5.71 -9.60
N ALA A 129 -8.78 -6.70 -8.99
CA ALA A 129 -8.15 -7.68 -8.12
C ALA A 129 -7.48 -8.79 -8.94
N CYS A 130 -6.15 -8.86 -8.79
CA CYS A 130 -5.33 -9.99 -9.17
C CYS A 130 -5.45 -11.09 -8.08
#